data_AF-A0A6P1ISH1-F1
#
_entry.id   AF-A0A6P1ISH1-F1
#
_cell.length_a   1.000
_cell.length_b   1.000
_cell.length_c   1.000
_cell.angle_alpha   90.00
_cell.angle_beta   90.00
_cell.angle_gamma   90.00
#
_symmetry.space_group_name_H-M   'P 1'
#
loop_
_entity.id
_entity.type
_entity.pdbx_description
1 polymer ?
#
loop_
_entity_poly.entity_id
_entity_poly.type
_entity_poly.pdbx_seq_one_letter_code
_entity_poly.pdbx_strand_id
1 'polypeptide(L)'
;MRECFEEAGLLFARDANGASVAIGKELETARGPLRERTLDFATFCERAGLSLSMDGLSYMAHWVTPVGMPKRFDTRFFLAVQPPGQIVSHDGVEVVDHVWLSPASILAAGNAMRLLRVTRAIIEFLCGFEGVGPLMRWAQSERVVPSVHPRRCRDADGPSTVLPGHPAYDELGLLDPLGLGTAGCTLRPGEAVDLLPGLQRLAGEGEAPHRYRIGVADPEGVDIEVHFDEHGEPCATSTTGLEPVPLGDGRRAWLLRGVGILFAGPSLPPGAPLPEALRGVVRAVARGHGFLASVESLQ
;
A
#
# COMPACT_ATOMS: atom_id res chain seq x y z
N MET A 1 -16.91 -8.28 13.18
CA MET A 1 -17.75 -9.00 14.17
C MET A 1 -19.01 -9.53 13.51
N ARG A 2 -20.02 -8.71 13.19
CA ARG A 2 -21.28 -9.14 12.52
C ARG A 2 -21.05 -10.14 11.37
N GLU A 3 -20.33 -9.74 10.31
CA GLU A 3 -20.04 -10.60 9.15
C GLU A 3 -19.39 -11.94 9.55
N CYS A 4 -18.48 -11.94 10.53
CA CYS A 4 -17.81 -13.16 10.99
C CYS A 4 -18.76 -14.14 11.70
N PHE A 5 -19.80 -13.63 12.35
CA PHE A 5 -20.88 -14.45 12.91
C PHE A 5 -21.85 -14.93 11.81
N GLU A 6 -22.24 -14.06 10.90
CA GLU A 6 -23.13 -14.40 9.79
C GLU A 6 -22.51 -15.41 8.83
N GLU A 7 -21.27 -15.21 8.41
CA GLU A 7 -20.54 -16.03 7.43
C GLU A 7 -19.87 -17.27 8.04
N ALA A 8 -19.26 -17.17 9.22
CA ALA A 8 -18.40 -18.21 9.80
C ALA A 8 -18.86 -18.75 11.17
N GLY A 9 -19.99 -18.27 11.70
CA GLY A 9 -20.56 -18.73 12.97
C GLY A 9 -19.76 -18.32 14.22
N LEU A 10 -18.70 -17.50 14.10
CA LEU A 10 -17.88 -17.09 15.24
C LEU A 10 -18.36 -15.74 15.81
N LEU A 11 -18.65 -15.70 17.11
CA LEU A 11 -19.09 -14.49 17.81
C LEU A 11 -18.13 -14.06 18.92
N PHE A 12 -17.51 -12.91 18.72
CA PHE A 12 -16.63 -12.27 19.69
C PHE A 12 -17.45 -11.45 20.69
N ALA A 13 -18.12 -12.14 21.60
CA ALA A 13 -18.96 -11.55 22.63
C ALA A 13 -18.82 -12.26 24.00
N ARG A 14 -19.24 -11.56 25.05
CA ARG A 14 -19.36 -12.04 26.42
C ARG A 14 -20.82 -12.04 26.85
N ASP A 15 -21.18 -12.97 27.74
CA ASP A 15 -22.48 -13.00 28.41
C ASP A 15 -22.59 -11.93 29.52
N ALA A 16 -23.73 -11.90 30.21
CA ALA A 16 -23.96 -11.02 31.37
C ALA A 16 -23.00 -11.25 32.55
N ASN A 17 -22.28 -12.38 32.60
CA ASN A 17 -21.27 -12.70 33.60
C ASN A 17 -19.84 -12.35 33.14
N GLY A 18 -19.67 -11.84 31.91
CA GLY A 18 -18.37 -11.54 31.30
C GLY A 18 -17.67 -12.78 30.69
N ALA A 19 -18.29 -13.95 30.66
CA ALA A 19 -17.75 -15.18 30.12
C ALA A 19 -17.90 -15.24 28.59
N SER A 20 -16.94 -15.88 27.90
CA SER A 20 -17.03 -16.11 26.45
C SER A 20 -18.26 -16.96 26.10
N VAL A 21 -19.02 -16.54 25.09
CA VAL A 21 -20.27 -17.24 24.74
C VAL A 21 -20.04 -18.48 23.89
N ALA A 22 -20.85 -19.52 24.15
CA ALA A 22 -20.96 -20.69 23.28
C ALA A 22 -22.06 -20.48 22.23
N ILE A 23 -21.84 -20.91 20.99
CA ILE A 23 -22.82 -20.77 19.90
C ILE A 23 -23.84 -21.91 20.00
N GLY A 24 -24.88 -21.67 20.79
CA GLY A 24 -26.05 -22.55 20.86
C GLY A 24 -26.99 -22.37 19.67
N LYS A 25 -27.91 -23.32 19.49
CA LYS A 25 -28.91 -23.34 18.40
C LYS A 25 -29.70 -22.02 18.29
N GLU A 26 -30.01 -21.38 19.41
CA GLU A 26 -30.78 -20.13 19.45
C GLU A 26 -30.01 -18.96 18.80
N LEU A 27 -28.71 -18.83 19.10
CA LEU A 27 -27.85 -17.85 18.44
C LEU A 27 -27.70 -18.18 16.96
N GLU A 28 -27.48 -19.45 16.62
CA GLU A 28 -27.35 -19.91 15.23
C GLU A 28 -28.57 -19.54 14.36
N THR A 29 -29.79 -19.65 14.91
CA THR A 29 -31.01 -19.24 14.20
C THR A 29 -31.10 -17.74 13.89
N ALA A 30 -30.30 -16.88 14.53
CA ALA A 30 -30.26 -15.46 14.22
C ALA A 30 -29.46 -15.12 12.94
N ARG A 31 -28.58 -16.01 12.46
CA ARG A 31 -27.72 -15.76 11.28
C ARG A 31 -28.50 -15.45 10.00
N GLY A 32 -29.67 -16.07 9.81
CA GLY A 32 -30.56 -15.79 8.67
C GLY A 32 -31.16 -14.37 8.72
N PRO A 33 -31.93 -14.03 9.77
CA PRO A 33 -32.51 -12.69 9.94
C PRO A 33 -31.49 -11.54 9.94
N LEU A 34 -30.29 -11.76 10.46
CA LEU A 34 -29.20 -10.78 10.42
C LEU A 34 -28.73 -10.51 8.97
N ARG A 35 -28.49 -11.57 8.18
CA ARG A 35 -28.07 -11.50 6.76
C ARG A 35 -29.14 -10.86 5.87
N GLU A 36 -30.40 -11.23 6.10
CA GLU A 36 -31.57 -10.62 5.44
C GLU A 36 -31.85 -9.18 5.90
N ARG A 37 -31.14 -8.71 6.95
CA ARG A 37 -31.32 -7.40 7.61
C ARG A 37 -32.73 -7.17 8.16
N THR A 38 -33.44 -8.25 8.48
CA THR A 38 -34.73 -8.25 9.18
C THR A 38 -34.56 -8.21 10.70
N LEU A 39 -33.36 -8.55 11.19
CA LEU A 39 -32.90 -8.32 12.56
C LEU A 39 -31.65 -7.43 12.53
N ASP A 40 -31.62 -6.39 13.36
CA ASP A 40 -30.42 -5.59 13.59
C ASP A 40 -29.46 -6.28 14.57
N PHE A 41 -28.15 -6.12 14.36
CA PHE A 41 -27.13 -6.81 15.14
C PHE A 41 -26.96 -6.28 16.56
N ALA A 42 -27.14 -4.97 16.80
CA ALA A 42 -27.13 -4.43 18.15
C ALA A 42 -28.36 -4.92 18.93
N THR A 43 -29.53 -4.87 18.30
CA THR A 43 -30.80 -5.40 18.82
C THR A 43 -30.72 -6.90 19.14
N PHE A 44 -30.03 -7.68 18.31
CA PHE A 44 -29.74 -9.09 18.59
C PHE A 44 -28.88 -9.26 19.86
N CYS A 45 -27.76 -8.53 19.96
CA CYS A 45 -26.90 -8.58 21.13
C CYS A 45 -27.62 -8.17 22.41
N GLU A 46 -28.41 -7.08 22.39
CA GLU A 46 -29.21 -6.63 23.53
C GLU A 46 -30.21 -7.70 23.99
N ARG A 47 -30.99 -8.28 23.06
CA ARG A 47 -31.98 -9.32 23.37
C ARG A 47 -31.35 -10.61 23.91
N ALA A 48 -30.15 -10.94 23.46
CA ALA A 48 -29.41 -12.11 23.90
C ALA A 48 -28.52 -11.85 25.15
N GLY A 49 -28.53 -10.64 25.71
CA GLY A 49 -27.70 -10.28 26.88
C GLY A 49 -26.20 -10.29 26.60
N LEU A 50 -25.80 -9.96 25.37
CA LEU A 50 -24.43 -10.07 24.86
C LEU A 50 -23.72 -8.73 24.79
N SER A 51 -22.49 -8.69 25.29
CA SER A 51 -21.57 -7.55 25.14
C SER A 51 -20.44 -7.90 24.17
N LEU A 52 -20.20 -7.08 23.14
CA LEU A 52 -19.14 -7.33 22.15
C LEU A 52 -17.74 -7.22 22.78
N SER A 53 -16.89 -8.23 22.54
CA SER A 53 -15.57 -8.35 23.16
C SER A 53 -14.48 -7.73 22.29
N MET A 54 -14.34 -6.41 22.35
CA MET A 54 -13.36 -5.65 21.54
C MET A 54 -11.91 -6.05 21.82
N ASP A 55 -11.58 -6.45 23.07
CA ASP A 55 -10.23 -6.88 23.48
C ASP A 55 -9.70 -8.10 22.68
N GLY A 56 -10.60 -8.87 22.07
CA GLY A 56 -10.27 -10.03 21.25
C GLY A 56 -9.88 -9.68 19.81
N LEU A 57 -10.06 -8.43 19.36
CA LEU A 57 -9.79 -7.97 18.00
C LEU A 57 -8.69 -6.92 17.98
N SER A 58 -7.59 -7.22 17.29
CA SER A 58 -6.47 -6.30 17.05
C SER A 58 -6.55 -5.72 15.64
N TYR A 59 -6.58 -4.40 15.49
CA TYR A 59 -6.65 -3.72 14.19
C TYR A 59 -5.34 -3.91 13.42
N MET A 60 -5.34 -4.75 12.39
CA MET A 60 -4.12 -5.23 11.74
C MET A 60 -3.62 -4.29 10.65
N ALA A 61 -4.47 -4.03 9.64
CA ALA A 61 -4.11 -3.38 8.39
C ALA A 61 -5.30 -2.59 7.82
N HIS A 62 -5.00 -1.62 6.96
CA HIS A 62 -5.99 -0.76 6.30
C HIS A 62 -5.64 -0.67 4.83
N TRP A 63 -6.56 -1.07 3.94
CA TRP A 63 -6.34 -1.06 2.50
C TRP A 63 -7.49 -0.36 1.80
N VAL A 64 -7.15 0.58 0.93
CA VAL A 64 -8.10 1.28 0.07
C VAL A 64 -7.94 0.75 -1.35
N THR A 65 -9.05 0.41 -1.98
CA THR A 65 -9.04 -0.08 -3.37
C THR A 65 -8.53 1.03 -4.31
N PRO A 66 -7.66 0.71 -5.30
CA PRO A 66 -7.09 1.69 -6.20
C PRO A 66 -8.12 2.63 -6.85
N VAL A 67 -7.69 3.84 -7.17
CA VAL A 67 -8.45 4.77 -8.02
C VAL A 67 -8.65 4.14 -9.41
N GLY A 68 -9.74 4.50 -10.09
CA GLY A 68 -10.10 3.96 -11.40
C GLY A 68 -10.69 2.53 -11.40
N MET A 69 -10.80 1.86 -10.25
CA MET A 69 -11.55 0.60 -10.13
C MET A 69 -13.07 0.86 -10.11
N PRO A 70 -13.90 0.06 -10.84
CA PRO A 70 -15.36 0.29 -10.91
C PRO A 70 -16.08 0.21 -9.55
N LYS A 71 -15.56 -0.58 -8.62
CA LYS A 71 -16.02 -0.66 -7.23
C LYS A 71 -14.81 -0.44 -6.33
N ARG A 72 -14.95 0.44 -5.34
CA ARG A 72 -13.88 0.78 -4.38
C ARG A 72 -14.35 0.52 -2.96
N PHE A 73 -13.45 -0.01 -2.15
CA PHE A 73 -13.63 -0.27 -0.73
C PHE A 73 -12.52 0.40 0.09
N ASP A 74 -12.87 0.82 1.30
CA ASP A 74 -11.97 1.30 2.35
C ASP A 74 -12.01 0.25 3.47
N THR A 75 -11.15 -0.76 3.37
CA THR A 75 -11.26 -2.01 4.13
C THR A 75 -10.29 -2.05 5.30
N ARG A 76 -10.82 -2.28 6.50
CA ARG A 76 -10.06 -2.45 7.75
C ARG A 76 -10.01 -3.94 8.10
N PHE A 77 -8.81 -4.46 8.27
CA PHE A 77 -8.55 -5.87 8.61
C PHE A 77 -8.21 -5.99 10.08
N PHE A 78 -8.71 -7.04 10.72
CA PHE A 78 -8.55 -7.32 12.14
C PHE A 78 -8.03 -8.73 12.34
N LEU A 79 -7.15 -8.91 13.32
CA LEU A 79 -6.71 -10.21 13.81
C LEU A 79 -7.48 -10.56 15.08
N ALA A 80 -7.84 -11.82 15.22
CA ALA A 80 -8.44 -12.36 16.43
C ALA A 80 -8.06 -13.84 16.58
N VAL A 81 -8.00 -14.31 17.82
CA VAL A 81 -7.87 -15.75 18.13
C VAL A 81 -9.28 -16.32 18.23
N GLN A 82 -9.55 -17.47 17.59
CA GLN A 82 -10.86 -18.14 17.63
C GLN A 82 -11.34 -18.28 19.09
N PRO A 83 -12.57 -17.86 19.44
CA PRO A 83 -13.07 -17.98 20.80
C PRO A 83 -13.12 -19.45 21.24
N PRO A 84 -12.64 -19.78 22.46
CA PRO A 84 -12.58 -21.16 22.92
C PRO A 84 -13.98 -21.77 23.02
N GLY A 85 -14.14 -23.01 22.55
CA GLY A 85 -15.41 -23.73 22.56
C GLY A 85 -16.39 -23.39 21.43
N GLN A 86 -16.10 -22.39 20.59
CA GLN A 86 -16.85 -22.14 19.37
C GLN A 86 -16.31 -22.99 18.22
N ILE A 87 -17.19 -23.51 17.37
CA ILE A 87 -16.85 -24.29 16.16
C ILE A 87 -17.18 -23.41 14.95
N VAL A 88 -16.28 -23.35 13.97
CA VAL A 88 -16.53 -22.63 12.72
C VAL A 88 -17.66 -23.32 11.94
N SER A 89 -18.62 -22.53 11.47
CA SER A 89 -19.75 -22.99 10.68
C SER A 89 -19.98 -22.02 9.54
N HIS A 90 -19.71 -22.43 8.30
CA HIS A 90 -19.97 -21.58 7.14
C HIS A 90 -21.48 -21.39 6.91
N ASP A 91 -21.88 -20.32 6.22
CA ASP A 91 -23.29 -19.91 6.09
C ASP A 91 -24.10 -20.69 5.04
N GLY A 92 -23.39 -21.45 4.19
CA GLY A 92 -23.94 -22.28 3.12
C GLY A 92 -24.44 -21.52 1.90
N VAL A 93 -24.25 -20.20 1.83
CA VAL A 93 -24.79 -19.34 0.76
C VAL A 93 -23.70 -18.44 0.17
N GLU A 94 -23.07 -17.60 0.97
CA GLU A 94 -21.94 -16.76 0.54
C GLU A 94 -20.60 -17.49 0.73
N VAL A 95 -20.48 -18.26 1.82
CA VAL A 95 -19.36 -19.12 2.17
C VAL A 95 -19.82 -20.58 2.13
N VAL A 96 -19.34 -21.31 1.14
CA VAL A 96 -19.75 -22.71 0.88
C VAL A 96 -18.81 -23.76 1.48
N ASP A 97 -17.62 -23.36 1.95
CA ASP A 97 -16.61 -24.23 2.54
C ASP A 97 -15.66 -23.43 3.45
N HIS A 98 -14.95 -24.09 4.36
CA HIS A 98 -13.92 -23.48 5.20
C HIS A 98 -12.82 -24.49 5.57
N VAL A 99 -11.60 -24.01 5.75
CA VAL A 99 -10.46 -24.85 6.18
C VAL A 99 -9.47 -24.05 7.01
N TRP A 100 -8.91 -24.68 8.04
CA TRP A 100 -7.79 -24.13 8.80
C TRP A 100 -6.47 -24.53 8.13
N LEU A 101 -5.73 -23.54 7.64
CA LEU A 101 -4.43 -23.71 6.99
C LEU A 101 -3.38 -22.79 7.64
N SER A 102 -2.12 -23.21 7.62
CA SER A 102 -1.02 -22.30 7.98
C SER A 102 -0.83 -21.24 6.87
N PRO A 103 -0.32 -20.03 7.20
CA PRO A 103 0.01 -19.02 6.18
C PRO A 103 0.88 -19.56 5.05
N ALA A 104 1.91 -20.34 5.38
CA ALA A 104 2.80 -20.97 4.40
C ALA A 104 2.06 -21.99 3.50
N SER A 105 1.13 -22.78 4.06
CA SER A 105 0.31 -23.74 3.29
C SER A 105 -0.65 -23.03 2.32
N ILE A 106 -1.11 -21.82 2.63
CA ILE A 106 -1.97 -21.03 1.74
C ILE A 106 -1.17 -20.49 0.55
N LEU A 107 0.10 -20.12 0.75
CA LEU A 107 0.99 -19.61 -0.31
C LEU A 107 1.71 -20.70 -1.13
N ALA A 108 1.60 -21.97 -0.73
CA ALA A 108 2.33 -23.07 -1.36
C ALA A 108 1.96 -23.25 -2.86
N ALA A 109 2.98 -23.45 -3.70
CA ALA A 109 2.78 -23.74 -5.12
C ALA A 109 1.98 -25.04 -5.30
N GLY A 110 0.85 -24.96 -6.00
CA GLY A 110 -0.13 -26.04 -6.12
C GLY A 110 -1.45 -25.80 -5.38
N ASN A 111 -1.49 -24.80 -4.49
CA ASN A 111 -2.76 -24.35 -3.92
C ASN A 111 -3.54 -23.53 -4.99
N ALA A 112 -4.68 -24.06 -5.44
CA ALA A 112 -5.45 -23.49 -6.56
C ALA A 112 -6.24 -22.20 -6.18
N MET A 113 -6.16 -21.75 -4.93
CA MET A 113 -6.86 -20.55 -4.46
C MET A 113 -6.37 -19.28 -5.17
N ARG A 114 -7.26 -18.67 -5.96
CA ARG A 114 -7.08 -17.31 -6.49
C ARG A 114 -7.30 -16.28 -5.38
N LEU A 115 -6.24 -15.99 -4.63
CA LEU A 115 -6.24 -14.94 -3.61
C LEU A 115 -6.32 -13.55 -4.24
N LEU A 116 -7.12 -12.66 -3.67
CA LEU A 116 -7.03 -11.23 -3.96
C LEU A 116 -5.65 -10.71 -3.49
N ARG A 117 -5.11 -9.69 -4.19
CA ARG A 117 -3.77 -9.14 -3.89
C ARG A 117 -3.60 -8.71 -2.43
N VAL A 118 -4.63 -8.11 -1.83
CA VAL A 118 -4.65 -7.74 -0.40
C VAL A 118 -4.61 -8.96 0.52
N THR A 119 -5.38 -10.01 0.21
CA THR A 119 -5.40 -11.26 0.98
C THR A 119 -4.02 -11.93 0.91
N ARG A 120 -3.40 -11.99 -0.27
CA ARG A 120 -2.04 -12.54 -0.44
C ARG A 120 -1.01 -11.76 0.38
N ALA A 121 -1.01 -10.43 0.29
CA ALA A 121 -0.09 -9.57 1.04
C ALA A 121 -0.25 -9.71 2.58
N ILE A 122 -1.48 -9.87 3.06
CA ILE A 122 -1.77 -10.14 4.48
C ILE A 122 -1.17 -11.51 4.88
N ILE A 123 -1.35 -12.56 4.07
CA ILE A 123 -0.82 -13.90 4.39
C ILE A 123 0.71 -13.93 4.31
N GLU A 124 1.31 -13.26 3.33
CA GLU A 124 2.77 -13.08 3.22
C GLU A 124 3.35 -12.38 4.46
N PHE A 125 2.67 -11.34 4.96
CA PHE A 125 3.03 -10.70 6.23
C PHE A 125 2.90 -11.65 7.43
N LEU A 126 1.85 -12.47 7.49
CA LEU A 126 1.64 -13.45 8.56
C LEU A 126 2.70 -14.57 8.57
N CYS A 127 3.29 -14.92 7.43
CA CYS A 127 4.43 -15.84 7.36
C CYS A 127 5.68 -15.32 8.09
N GLY A 128 5.77 -14.02 8.39
CA GLY A 128 6.87 -13.43 9.16
C GLY A 128 6.83 -13.72 10.66
N PHE A 129 5.81 -14.43 11.17
CA PHE A 129 5.63 -14.72 12.59
C PHE A 129 5.72 -16.22 12.89
N GLU A 130 6.48 -16.57 13.93
CA GLU A 130 6.65 -17.95 14.41
C GLU A 130 5.39 -18.56 15.05
N GLY A 131 4.33 -17.77 15.24
CA GLY A 131 3.04 -18.25 15.73
C GLY A 131 2.13 -17.17 16.31
N VAL A 132 0.99 -17.60 16.84
CA VAL A 132 -0.09 -16.73 17.36
C VAL A 132 0.40 -15.82 18.49
N GLY A 133 1.25 -16.30 19.40
CA GLY A 133 1.74 -15.52 20.54
C GLY A 133 2.54 -14.27 20.13
N PRO A 134 3.64 -14.41 19.36
CA PRO A 134 4.36 -13.27 18.78
C PRO A 134 3.48 -12.35 17.93
N LEU A 135 2.62 -12.94 17.08
CA LEU A 135 1.70 -12.19 16.20
C LEU A 135 0.74 -11.31 17.00
N MET A 136 0.07 -11.84 18.02
CA MET A 136 -0.87 -11.06 18.83
C MET A 136 -0.17 -9.98 19.65
N ARG A 137 1.04 -10.22 20.17
CA ARG A 137 1.83 -9.17 20.85
C ARG A 137 2.19 -8.02 19.91
N TRP A 138 2.59 -8.30 18.67
CA TRP A 138 2.79 -7.27 17.64
C TRP A 138 1.46 -6.57 17.29
N ALA A 139 0.37 -7.33 17.17
CA ALA A 139 -0.92 -6.78 16.78
C ALA A 139 -1.50 -5.84 17.86
N GLN A 140 -1.19 -6.10 19.14
CA GLN A 140 -1.63 -5.35 20.32
C GLN A 140 -0.65 -4.27 20.80
N SER A 141 0.56 -4.15 20.23
CA SER A 141 1.48 -3.07 20.62
C SER A 141 0.96 -1.71 20.15
N GLU A 142 1.37 -0.63 20.83
CA GLU A 142 1.10 0.72 20.37
C GLU A 142 1.79 0.94 19.01
N ARG A 143 0.98 1.19 17.96
CA ARG A 143 1.45 1.37 16.58
C ARG A 143 0.43 2.12 15.74
N VAL A 144 0.93 2.81 14.71
CA VAL A 144 0.09 3.37 13.65
C VAL A 144 -0.20 2.28 12.61
N VAL A 145 -1.45 2.21 12.16
CA VAL A 145 -1.86 1.36 11.03
C VAL A 145 -2.09 2.26 9.82
N PRO A 146 -1.10 2.45 8.93
CA PRO A 146 -1.25 3.33 7.77
C PRO A 146 -2.25 2.74 6.77
N SER A 147 -3.00 3.62 6.11
CA SER A 147 -3.83 3.27 4.96
C SER A 147 -2.95 2.95 3.75
N VAL A 148 -2.99 1.72 3.26
CA VAL A 148 -2.31 1.30 2.03
C VAL A 148 -3.20 1.66 0.83
N HIS A 149 -2.67 2.44 -0.11
CA HIS A 149 -3.35 2.87 -1.34
C HIS A 149 -2.61 2.33 -2.57
N PRO A 150 -2.84 1.10 -3.03
CA PRO A 150 -2.14 0.58 -4.20
C PRO A 150 -2.48 1.38 -5.46
N ARG A 151 -1.53 1.52 -6.39
CA ARG A 151 -1.70 2.25 -7.64
C ARG A 151 -1.72 1.29 -8.83
N ARG A 152 -2.66 1.50 -9.76
CA ARG A 152 -2.75 0.71 -11.00
C ARG A 152 -1.63 1.13 -11.95
N CYS A 153 -1.12 0.18 -12.72
CA CYS A 153 -0.12 0.42 -13.75
C CYS A 153 -0.21 -0.64 -14.85
N ARG A 154 0.67 -0.52 -15.85
CA ARG A 154 0.97 -1.55 -16.84
C ARG A 154 2.42 -2.02 -16.67
N ASP A 155 2.62 -3.32 -16.50
CA ASP A 155 3.95 -3.94 -16.52
C ASP A 155 4.25 -4.53 -17.92
N ALA A 156 5.17 -5.51 -18.01
CA ALA A 156 5.46 -6.20 -19.26
C ALA A 156 4.35 -7.18 -19.67
N ASP A 157 3.68 -7.79 -18.69
CA ASP A 157 2.70 -8.88 -18.89
C ASP A 157 1.25 -8.37 -18.98
N GLY A 158 0.97 -7.16 -18.47
CA GLY A 158 -0.31 -6.50 -18.70
C GLY A 158 -0.73 -5.50 -17.61
N PRO A 159 -2.04 -5.39 -17.32
CA PRO A 159 -2.56 -4.56 -16.24
C PRO A 159 -2.13 -5.09 -14.87
N SER A 160 -1.54 -4.22 -14.06
CA SER A 160 -0.89 -4.59 -12.80
C SER A 160 -1.20 -3.58 -11.69
N THR A 161 -0.61 -3.78 -10.52
CA THR A 161 -0.80 -2.91 -9.36
C THR A 161 0.41 -2.95 -8.45
N VAL A 162 0.96 -1.76 -8.15
CA VAL A 162 2.09 -1.58 -7.24
C VAL A 162 1.62 -1.08 -5.87
N LEU A 163 2.42 -1.39 -4.85
CA LEU A 163 2.20 -0.95 -3.46
C LEU A 163 3.05 0.29 -3.16
N PRO A 164 2.72 1.08 -2.11
CA PRO A 164 3.63 2.07 -1.54
C PRO A 164 5.02 1.47 -1.30
N GLY A 165 6.08 2.23 -1.61
CA GLY A 165 7.47 1.76 -1.54
C GLY A 165 8.01 1.06 -2.80
N HIS A 166 7.17 0.78 -3.81
CA HIS A 166 7.65 0.37 -5.13
C HIS A 166 8.28 1.57 -5.87
N PRO A 167 9.40 1.45 -6.61
CA PRO A 167 10.09 2.60 -7.24
C PRO A 167 9.20 3.46 -8.14
N ALA A 168 8.35 2.84 -8.96
CA ALA A 168 7.40 3.55 -9.83
C ALA A 168 6.18 4.14 -9.09
N TYR A 169 5.99 3.88 -7.80
CA TYR A 169 4.72 4.14 -7.10
C TYR A 169 4.31 5.62 -7.18
N ASP A 170 5.20 6.55 -6.86
CA ASP A 170 4.88 7.97 -6.81
C ASP A 170 4.67 8.57 -8.20
N GLU A 171 5.57 8.26 -9.14
CA GLU A 171 5.47 8.66 -10.55
C GLU A 171 4.12 8.26 -11.18
N LEU A 172 3.60 7.07 -10.88
CA LEU A 172 2.27 6.66 -11.37
C LEU A 172 1.14 7.59 -10.91
N GLY A 173 1.29 8.34 -9.82
CA GLY A 173 0.31 9.35 -9.40
C GLY A 173 0.44 10.67 -10.15
N LEU A 174 1.58 10.91 -10.82
CA LEU A 174 1.78 12.02 -11.76
C LEU A 174 1.28 11.61 -13.16
N LEU A 175 1.66 10.41 -13.61
CA LEU A 175 1.34 9.88 -14.94
C LEU A 175 -0.12 9.42 -15.10
N ASP A 176 -0.73 8.90 -14.03
CA ASP A 176 -2.09 8.35 -14.05
C ASP A 176 -2.86 8.69 -12.75
N PRO A 177 -3.12 9.98 -12.48
CA PRO A 177 -3.82 10.44 -11.27
C PRO A 177 -5.27 9.93 -11.18
N LEU A 178 -5.86 9.50 -12.30
CA LEU A 178 -7.20 8.91 -12.37
C LEU A 178 -7.19 7.38 -12.21
N GLY A 179 -6.00 6.76 -12.13
CA GLY A 179 -5.83 5.31 -11.95
C GLY A 179 -6.42 4.48 -13.08
N LEU A 180 -6.35 4.92 -14.33
CA LEU A 180 -6.84 4.21 -15.51
C LEU A 180 -6.09 2.89 -15.77
N GLY A 181 -4.87 2.76 -15.25
CA GLY A 181 -3.95 1.65 -15.46
C GLY A 181 -3.19 1.75 -16.79
N THR A 182 -2.97 2.98 -17.29
CA THR A 182 -2.30 3.23 -18.57
C THR A 182 -0.80 3.46 -18.42
N ALA A 183 -0.37 4.08 -17.32
CA ALA A 183 1.04 4.38 -17.09
C ALA A 183 1.87 3.13 -16.77
N GLY A 184 3.12 3.11 -17.26
CA GLY A 184 4.06 2.02 -17.06
C GLY A 184 4.66 1.97 -15.65
N CYS A 185 4.82 0.79 -15.08
CA CYS A 185 5.55 0.57 -13.82
C CYS A 185 6.94 -0.05 -14.00
N THR A 186 7.43 -0.12 -15.24
CA THR A 186 8.77 -0.58 -15.62
C THR A 186 9.35 0.44 -16.60
N LEU A 187 10.62 0.83 -16.44
CA LEU A 187 11.28 1.67 -17.43
C LEU A 187 11.49 0.90 -18.73
N ARG A 188 11.28 1.58 -19.86
CA ARG A 188 11.44 1.04 -21.21
C ARG A 188 12.50 1.88 -21.92
N PRO A 189 13.72 1.36 -22.13
CA PRO A 189 14.78 2.13 -22.79
C PRO A 189 14.35 2.59 -24.19
N GLY A 190 14.72 3.82 -24.55
CA GLY A 190 14.31 4.42 -25.82
C GLY A 190 12.84 4.86 -25.91
N GLU A 191 11.99 4.56 -24.92
CA GLU A 191 10.63 5.11 -24.83
C GLU A 191 10.65 6.44 -24.09
N ALA A 192 10.11 7.47 -24.73
CA ALA A 192 9.98 8.80 -24.16
C ALA A 192 8.69 8.93 -23.35
N VAL A 193 8.79 9.29 -22.07
CA VAL A 193 7.67 9.40 -21.12
C VAL A 193 7.53 10.84 -20.67
N ASP A 194 6.41 11.47 -20.98
CA ASP A 194 6.06 12.80 -20.47
C ASP A 194 5.68 12.70 -18.99
N LEU A 195 6.58 13.14 -18.11
CA LEU A 195 6.44 13.03 -16.66
C LEU A 195 5.58 14.14 -16.08
N LEU A 196 5.73 15.35 -16.62
CA LEU A 196 4.99 16.57 -16.30
C LEU A 196 4.94 17.46 -17.55
N PRO A 197 4.02 18.45 -17.63
CA PRO A 197 4.02 19.41 -18.74
C PRO A 197 5.38 20.07 -18.93
N GLY A 198 6.01 19.83 -20.08
CA GLY A 198 7.34 20.36 -20.42
C GLY A 198 8.53 19.55 -19.88
N LEU A 199 8.32 18.41 -19.21
CA LEU A 199 9.38 17.46 -18.84
C LEU A 199 9.10 16.07 -19.41
N GLN A 200 10.08 15.54 -20.15
CA GLN A 200 10.07 14.19 -20.69
C GLN A 200 11.32 13.42 -20.24
N ARG A 201 11.17 12.14 -19.90
CA ARG A 201 12.30 11.21 -19.67
C ARG A 201 12.43 10.24 -20.82
N LEU A 202 13.65 10.08 -21.32
CA LEU A 202 14.09 8.95 -22.12
C LEU A 202 14.94 8.03 -21.22
N ALA A 203 14.49 6.80 -20.99
CA ALA A 203 15.26 5.86 -20.17
C ALA A 203 16.48 5.32 -20.94
N GLY A 204 17.63 5.24 -20.26
CA GLY A 204 18.82 4.54 -20.74
C GLY A 204 18.68 3.02 -20.62
N GLU A 205 19.55 2.30 -21.32
CA GLU A 205 19.67 0.83 -21.27
C GLU A 205 20.95 0.42 -20.52
N GLY A 206 20.85 -0.53 -19.60
CA GLY A 206 22.00 -1.00 -18.82
C GLY A 206 22.59 0.13 -17.96
N GLU A 207 23.87 0.44 -18.20
CA GLU A 207 24.60 1.53 -17.53
C GLU A 207 24.43 2.90 -18.22
N ALA A 208 23.71 2.98 -19.36
CA ALA A 208 23.50 4.25 -20.04
C ALA A 208 22.63 5.22 -19.20
N PRO A 209 22.97 6.52 -19.15
CA PRO A 209 22.24 7.48 -18.32
C PRO A 209 20.81 7.68 -18.81
N HIS A 210 19.92 8.03 -17.88
CA HIS A 210 18.58 8.49 -18.23
C HIS A 210 18.67 9.96 -18.67
N ARG A 211 18.06 10.30 -19.81
CA ARG A 211 18.02 11.68 -20.30
C ARG A 211 16.67 12.31 -19.97
N TYR A 212 16.68 13.49 -19.39
CA TYR A 212 15.51 14.29 -19.07
C TYR A 212 15.52 15.54 -19.96
N ARG A 213 14.56 15.63 -20.88
CA ARG A 213 14.38 16.79 -21.76
C ARG A 213 13.39 17.76 -21.16
N ILE A 214 13.78 19.02 -21.12
CA ILE A 214 13.03 20.13 -20.54
C ILE A 214 12.64 21.08 -21.68
N GLY A 215 11.43 21.63 -21.64
CA GLY A 215 10.96 22.48 -22.73
C GLY A 215 10.82 21.67 -24.01
N VAL A 216 10.10 20.55 -23.96
CA VAL A 216 9.94 19.62 -25.09
C VAL A 216 9.38 20.31 -26.34
N ALA A 217 8.56 21.36 -26.17
CA ALA A 217 8.01 22.21 -27.23
C ALA A 217 8.89 23.43 -27.59
N ASP A 218 10.04 23.61 -26.94
CA ASP A 218 10.96 24.73 -27.10
C ASP A 218 12.22 24.28 -27.88
N PRO A 219 12.61 24.96 -28.97
CA PRO A 219 13.89 24.74 -29.64
C PRO A 219 15.12 24.93 -28.72
N GLU A 220 15.03 25.78 -27.70
CA GLU A 220 16.06 26.00 -26.67
C GLU A 220 15.96 25.01 -25.48
N GLY A 221 15.09 23.99 -25.60
CA GLY A 221 14.88 22.98 -24.58
C GLY A 221 16.17 22.23 -24.18
N VAL A 222 16.39 22.12 -22.87
CA VAL A 222 17.63 21.59 -22.28
C VAL A 222 17.50 20.09 -22.02
N ASP A 223 18.48 19.32 -22.48
CA ASP A 223 18.67 17.92 -22.11
C ASP A 223 19.61 17.83 -20.90
N ILE A 224 19.19 17.10 -19.86
CA ILE A 224 20.00 16.75 -18.69
C ILE A 224 20.17 15.23 -18.67
N GLU A 225 21.40 14.74 -18.64
CA GLU A 225 21.66 13.31 -18.47
C GLU A 225 22.00 13.01 -17.01
N VAL A 226 21.29 12.03 -16.45
CA VAL A 226 21.44 11.59 -15.06
C VAL A 226 21.95 10.15 -15.07
N HIS A 227 23.14 9.97 -14.52
CA HIS A 227 23.72 8.67 -14.19
C HIS A 227 23.52 8.41 -12.69
N PHE A 228 23.69 7.15 -12.28
CA PHE A 228 23.73 6.77 -10.87
C PHE A 228 25.14 6.29 -10.53
N ASP A 229 25.64 6.63 -9.34
CA ASP A 229 26.94 6.16 -8.86
C ASP A 229 26.87 4.73 -8.28
N GLU A 230 28.01 4.24 -7.78
CA GLU A 230 28.12 2.90 -7.16
C GLU A 230 27.32 2.74 -5.86
N HIS A 231 26.72 3.81 -5.35
CA HIS A 231 25.81 3.81 -4.20
C HIS A 231 24.33 4.03 -4.61
N GLY A 232 24.06 4.24 -5.90
CA GLY A 232 22.73 4.49 -6.43
C GLY A 232 22.24 5.94 -6.26
N GLU A 233 23.15 6.88 -6.00
CA GLU A 233 22.85 8.32 -5.90
C GLU A 233 22.91 8.98 -7.30
N PRO A 234 21.98 9.90 -7.64
CA PRO A 234 21.91 10.50 -8.96
C PRO A 234 22.92 11.64 -9.17
N CYS A 235 23.72 11.51 -10.23
CA CYS A 235 24.68 12.51 -10.68
C CYS A 235 24.28 13.04 -12.07
N ALA A 236 24.29 14.37 -12.25
CA ALA A 236 23.95 15.02 -13.52
C ALA A 236 25.21 15.43 -14.30
N THR A 237 25.23 15.22 -15.62
CA THR A 237 26.37 15.61 -16.48
C THR A 237 26.33 17.10 -16.90
N SER A 238 25.20 17.78 -16.72
CA SER A 238 24.99 19.18 -17.02
C SER A 238 24.22 19.88 -15.90
N THR A 239 24.63 21.11 -15.55
CA THR A 239 23.95 21.98 -14.57
C THR A 239 23.17 23.12 -15.21
N THR A 240 23.18 23.23 -16.55
CA THR A 240 22.41 24.26 -17.28
C THR A 240 20.91 24.08 -17.02
N GLY A 241 20.24 25.16 -16.62
CA GLY A 241 18.81 25.14 -16.26
C GLY A 241 18.49 24.67 -14.83
N LEU A 242 19.49 24.20 -14.07
CA LEU A 242 19.33 23.78 -12.67
C LEU A 242 19.74 24.89 -11.68
N GLU A 243 18.88 25.19 -10.70
CA GLU A 243 19.16 26.06 -9.56
C GLU A 243 19.61 25.24 -8.34
N PRO A 244 20.81 25.50 -7.78
CA PRO A 244 21.25 24.79 -6.59
C PRO A 244 20.47 25.24 -5.34
N VAL A 245 19.97 24.28 -4.56
CA VAL A 245 19.28 24.50 -3.29
C VAL A 245 20.00 23.77 -2.16
N PRO A 246 20.36 24.44 -1.05
CA PRO A 246 20.93 23.77 0.12
C PRO A 246 19.84 22.99 0.88
N LEU A 247 20.06 21.70 1.17
CA LEU A 247 19.07 20.83 1.82
C LEU A 247 19.11 20.81 3.35
N GLY A 248 19.99 21.61 3.97
CA GLY A 248 20.56 21.24 5.25
C GLY A 248 21.74 20.29 5.04
N ASP A 249 22.38 19.86 6.14
CA ASP A 249 23.56 18.97 6.21
C ASP A 249 24.66 19.15 5.14
N GLY A 250 24.73 20.31 4.47
CA GLY A 250 25.62 20.68 3.36
C GLY A 250 25.28 20.06 2.00
N ARG A 251 24.30 19.16 1.93
CA ARG A 251 23.80 18.61 0.65
C ARG A 251 23.34 19.75 -0.25
N ARG A 252 23.65 19.59 -1.54
CA ARG A 252 23.01 20.36 -2.60
C ARG A 252 22.01 19.50 -3.31
N ALA A 253 20.82 20.05 -3.39
CA ALA A 253 19.85 19.71 -4.39
C ALA A 253 20.00 20.59 -5.62
N TRP A 254 19.42 20.15 -6.72
CA TRP A 254 19.32 20.91 -7.96
C TRP A 254 17.87 20.97 -8.40
N LEU A 255 17.25 22.16 -8.30
CA LEU A 255 15.90 22.43 -8.78
C LEU A 255 15.86 22.74 -10.26
N LEU A 256 14.84 22.25 -10.95
CA LEU A 256 14.50 22.73 -12.27
C LEU A 256 13.62 24.00 -12.21
N ARG A 257 14.10 25.11 -12.79
CA ARG A 257 13.30 26.35 -12.95
C ARG A 257 11.98 26.07 -13.65
N GLY A 258 10.89 26.59 -13.08
CA GLY A 258 9.54 26.51 -13.65
C GLY A 258 8.81 25.16 -13.49
N VAL A 259 9.51 24.07 -13.12
CA VAL A 259 8.91 22.73 -12.95
C VAL A 259 9.09 22.16 -11.53
N GLY A 260 10.06 22.67 -10.75
CA GLY A 260 10.23 22.37 -9.32
C GLY A 260 10.90 21.03 -8.99
N ILE A 261 11.38 20.30 -9.99
CA ILE A 261 11.94 18.94 -9.90
C ILE A 261 13.34 18.93 -9.28
N LEU A 262 13.71 17.89 -8.53
CA LEU A 262 14.92 17.91 -7.70
C LEU A 262 15.77 16.62 -7.73
N PHE A 263 17.09 16.81 -7.86
CA PHE A 263 18.15 15.78 -7.83
C PHE A 263 19.15 16.06 -6.69
N ALA A 264 19.82 15.05 -6.11
CA ALA A 264 20.74 15.19 -4.96
C ALA A 264 21.97 14.25 -5.05
N GLY A 265 23.12 14.66 -4.48
CA GLY A 265 24.37 13.87 -4.52
C GLY A 265 25.43 14.28 -3.46
N PRO A 266 26.60 13.60 -3.40
CA PRO A 266 27.38 13.45 -2.16
C PRO A 266 28.46 14.54 -1.88
N SER A 267 28.06 15.73 -1.42
CA SER A 267 28.99 16.68 -0.76
C SER A 267 28.29 17.49 0.36
N LEU A 268 28.88 17.53 1.57
CA LEU A 268 28.31 17.90 2.90
C LEU A 268 29.46 18.45 3.83
N PRO A 269 29.30 19.10 5.04
CA PRO A 269 28.15 19.70 5.77
C PRO A 269 28.36 21.20 6.21
N PRO A 270 27.58 21.88 7.12
CA PRO A 270 26.13 21.88 7.45
C PRO A 270 25.41 23.27 7.45
N GLY A 271 24.05 23.30 7.41
CA GLY A 271 23.24 24.21 8.28
C GLY A 271 22.39 25.38 7.72
N ALA A 272 21.21 25.12 7.10
CA ALA A 272 20.10 26.10 6.96
C ALA A 272 18.74 25.39 6.65
N PRO A 273 17.57 25.96 6.97
CA PRO A 273 16.26 25.35 6.69
C PRO A 273 15.72 25.61 5.26
N LEU A 274 14.97 24.65 4.74
CA LEU A 274 14.37 24.67 3.39
C LEU A 274 13.04 25.45 3.28
N PRO A 275 12.83 26.20 2.18
CA PRO A 275 11.52 26.73 1.79
C PRO A 275 10.44 25.65 1.67
N GLU A 276 9.22 25.96 2.08
CA GLU A 276 8.13 25.00 2.26
C GLU A 276 7.70 24.31 0.96
N ALA A 277 7.58 25.06 -0.14
CA ALA A 277 7.22 24.52 -1.46
C ALA A 277 8.23 23.48 -2.00
N LEU A 278 9.49 23.54 -1.57
CA LEU A 278 10.53 22.63 -2.04
C LEU A 278 10.50 21.30 -1.29
N ARG A 279 9.94 21.27 -0.07
CA ARG A 279 9.83 20.06 0.74
C ARG A 279 9.02 18.94 0.10
N GLY A 280 8.19 19.20 -0.92
CA GLY A 280 7.45 18.14 -1.63
C GLY A 280 8.24 17.41 -2.71
N VAL A 281 9.32 18.01 -3.22
CA VAL A 281 10.06 17.49 -4.39
C VAL A 281 11.51 17.09 -4.07
N VAL A 282 12.05 17.63 -2.97
CA VAL A 282 13.45 17.54 -2.49
C VAL A 282 14.09 16.13 -2.37
N ARG A 283 13.37 15.04 -2.62
CA ARG A 283 13.94 13.67 -2.49
C ARG A 283 13.71 12.76 -3.71
N ALA A 284 12.99 13.20 -4.73
CA ALA A 284 12.35 12.39 -5.77
C ALA A 284 13.21 11.37 -6.57
N VAL A 285 14.54 11.37 -6.46
CA VAL A 285 15.42 10.54 -7.31
C VAL A 285 16.39 9.66 -6.47
N ALA A 286 16.28 9.71 -5.14
CA ALA A 286 17.34 9.29 -4.21
C ALA A 286 17.60 7.76 -4.05
N ARG A 287 16.96 6.87 -4.83
CA ARG A 287 17.34 5.45 -4.92
C ARG A 287 17.16 4.94 -6.34
N GLY A 288 18.27 4.67 -7.02
CA GLY A 288 18.35 4.54 -8.47
C GLY A 288 17.46 3.48 -9.12
N HIS A 289 16.40 3.94 -9.79
CA HIS A 289 15.68 3.23 -10.86
C HIS A 289 15.12 4.18 -11.94
N GLY A 290 15.59 5.44 -12.02
CA GLY A 290 15.14 6.44 -13.00
C GLY A 290 13.68 6.90 -12.93
N PHE A 291 12.92 6.49 -11.89
CA PHE A 291 11.56 6.95 -11.59
C PHE A 291 11.55 8.19 -10.69
N LEU A 292 10.45 8.96 -10.73
CA LEU A 292 10.15 10.02 -9.76
C LEU A 292 9.46 9.46 -8.50
N ALA A 293 10.00 9.83 -7.33
CA ALA A 293 9.49 9.55 -5.99
C ALA A 293 8.87 10.79 -5.32
N SER A 294 8.04 10.62 -4.28
CA SER A 294 7.56 11.71 -3.42
C SER A 294 8.41 11.83 -2.16
N VAL A 295 8.32 12.95 -1.44
CA VAL A 295 9.12 13.15 -0.21
C VAL A 295 8.59 12.33 0.96
N GLU A 296 7.29 12.03 0.98
CA GLU A 296 6.64 11.15 1.96
C GLU A 296 7.07 9.68 1.80
N SER A 297 7.26 9.19 0.56
CA SER A 297 7.73 7.82 0.29
C SER A 297 9.23 7.59 0.57
N LEU A 298 9.95 8.62 1.04
CA LEU A 298 11.40 8.63 1.27
C LEU A 298 11.76 9.04 2.71
N GLN A 299 10.86 8.73 3.65
CA GLN A 299 11.03 8.84 5.10
C GLN A 299 10.88 7.45 5.73
#